data_AF-A0A2A2SI96-F1
#
_entry.id   AF-A0A2A2SI96-F1
#
_cell.length_a   1.000
_cell.length_b   1.000
_cell.length_c   1.000
_cell.angle_alpha   90.00
_cell.angle_beta   90.00
_cell.angle_gamma   90.00
#
_symmetry.space_group_name_H-M   'P 1'
#
loop_
_entity.id
_entity.type
_entity.pdbx_description
1 polymer ?
#
loop_
_entity_poly.entity_id
_entity_poly.type
_entity_poly.pdbx_seq_one_letter_code
_entity_poly.pdbx_strand_id
1 'polypeptide(L)'
;MVRTGALLIRTGWRGRAVYEGSNTPAPSTPDQGKPDPTSPSLGDVPHAALDDTSDTIVSEASEQAVPTTLLVVRTDAVLPKRRSRRAGGDDAATPDARLLTVLGRVAPADLPPVSALGVETALEAMADASKLAIAADLDCWLDWCAGERRRACPADPEDLVRYLRALEADGKKPATLARRIASLATVHRLLGLDDALPTSAPMVRNALRGNRRRQGAAQRQAAPLRFGGGLGEAGGFTLSALLSACTGDVQGLRDAALLSLGYDAGLRVSELIAVSVTDLGPQPDGTGLLHLPRSKTDQEGIGAWAWLSADTMRRVAAWRAEGAIADGVLFRRVGVDRRRQRSKELADARWGDEDTEAAALLVTYTVGDAPLSRQGVTGIYRRIALAAFNAGLVELPAGDLEAAIAALSTHSLRVGLTQDLFAAGEDGAGIALTLRWSSPSTALRYGRRLQAQSGVAARVLSRVRT
;
A
#
# COMPACT_ATOMS: atom_id res chain seq x y z
N MET A 1 35.22 38.90 -30.12
CA MET A 1 34.91 38.22 -31.40
C MET A 1 34.15 36.94 -31.06
N VAL A 2 32.83 37.02 -30.86
CA VAL A 2 31.68 36.87 -31.81
C VAL A 2 31.35 35.40 -32.17
N ARG A 3 30.05 35.08 -32.01
CA ARG A 3 29.19 33.96 -32.47
C ARG A 3 28.85 32.97 -31.34
N THR A 4 27.74 33.06 -30.60
CA THR A 4 26.33 33.43 -30.87
C THR A 4 25.66 32.53 -31.92
N GLY A 5 25.02 31.44 -31.45
CA GLY A 5 24.09 30.61 -32.23
C GLY A 5 22.67 30.79 -31.70
N ALA A 6 21.85 31.50 -32.47
CA ALA A 6 20.42 31.72 -32.21
C ALA A 6 19.61 30.54 -32.76
N LEU A 7 18.65 30.02 -31.98
CA LEU A 7 17.64 29.08 -32.46
C LEU A 7 16.29 29.80 -32.54
N LEU A 8 15.89 30.16 -33.76
CA LEU A 8 14.55 30.61 -34.12
C LEU A 8 13.60 29.41 -34.19
N ILE A 9 12.46 29.47 -33.49
CA ILE A 9 11.31 28.59 -33.77
C ILE A 9 10.12 29.48 -34.15
N ARG A 10 9.71 29.33 -35.40
CA ARG A 10 8.60 30.02 -36.05
C ARG A 10 7.26 29.58 -35.47
N THR A 11 6.40 30.56 -35.26
CA THR A 11 4.96 30.42 -35.04
C THR A 11 4.26 30.01 -36.34
N GLY A 12 3.26 29.12 -36.24
CA GLY A 12 2.47 28.62 -37.36
C GLY A 12 1.08 28.19 -36.92
N TRP A 13 0.16 29.14 -36.97
CA TRP A 13 -1.28 29.00 -36.77
C TRP A 13 -1.94 28.20 -37.90
N ARG A 14 -2.97 27.39 -37.60
CA ARG A 14 -4.17 27.17 -38.45
C ARG A 14 -5.24 26.44 -37.63
N GLY A 15 -6.38 27.12 -37.43
CA GLY A 15 -7.51 26.62 -36.66
C GLY A 15 -8.49 25.76 -37.45
N ARG A 16 -9.49 25.24 -36.75
CA ARG A 16 -10.84 25.01 -37.29
C ARG A 16 -11.87 25.01 -36.16
N ALA A 17 -13.04 25.55 -36.50
CA ALA A 17 -14.13 25.99 -35.64
C ALA A 17 -15.13 24.88 -35.28
N VAL A 18 -15.73 25.05 -34.09
CA VAL A 18 -17.16 25.03 -33.75
C VAL A 18 -18.07 23.97 -34.43
N TYR A 19 -18.74 23.15 -33.60
CA TYR A 19 -20.18 22.94 -33.73
C TYR A 19 -20.81 22.64 -32.35
N GLU A 20 -21.95 23.29 -32.12
CA GLU A 20 -22.84 23.24 -30.96
C GLU A 20 -23.61 21.92 -30.87
N GLY A 21 -24.11 21.61 -29.67
CA GLY A 21 -25.02 20.49 -29.43
C GLY A 21 -25.57 20.47 -28.02
N SER A 22 -26.50 21.38 -27.74
CA SER A 22 -27.36 21.43 -26.56
C SER A 22 -28.32 20.23 -26.50
N ASN A 23 -28.47 19.58 -25.34
CA ASN A 23 -29.78 19.15 -24.84
C ASN A 23 -29.76 18.57 -23.40
N THR A 24 -30.49 19.25 -22.51
CA THR A 24 -31.23 18.68 -21.37
C THR A 24 -32.49 19.54 -21.26
N PRO A 25 -33.68 19.00 -20.88
CA PRO A 25 -33.92 18.69 -19.46
C PRO A 25 -34.92 17.54 -19.12
N ALA A 26 -34.65 16.88 -17.98
CA ALA A 26 -35.57 16.54 -16.86
C ALA A 26 -36.79 15.57 -17.10
N PRO A 27 -37.64 15.28 -16.08
CA PRO A 27 -37.43 14.27 -15.03
C PRO A 27 -38.66 13.33 -14.80
N SER A 28 -38.52 12.23 -14.04
CA SER A 28 -39.68 11.56 -13.38
C SER A 28 -39.28 10.57 -12.27
N THR A 29 -39.65 10.90 -11.03
CA THR A 29 -40.03 10.00 -9.91
C THR A 29 -41.57 9.91 -9.86
N PRO A 30 -42.25 9.19 -8.93
CA PRO A 30 -41.94 8.02 -8.08
C PRO A 30 -43.05 6.92 -8.18
N ASP A 31 -42.95 5.79 -7.46
CA ASP A 31 -44.01 5.12 -6.63
C ASP A 31 -43.52 3.70 -6.23
N GLN A 32 -43.28 3.42 -4.94
CA GLN A 32 -44.14 2.71 -3.96
C GLN A 32 -44.32 1.20 -4.11
N GLY A 33 -44.21 0.50 -2.98
CA GLY A 33 -44.68 -0.89 -2.82
C GLY A 33 -43.85 -1.76 -1.87
N LYS A 34 -44.04 -1.58 -0.56
CA LYS A 34 -43.94 -2.67 0.46
C LYS A 34 -45.10 -3.68 0.20
N PRO A 35 -45.12 -4.93 0.72
CA PRO A 35 -44.66 -5.31 2.06
C PRO A 35 -43.99 -6.71 2.23
N ASP A 36 -43.41 -6.85 3.43
CA ASP A 36 -43.16 -8.06 4.23
C ASP A 36 -44.32 -9.08 4.19
N PRO A 37 -44.11 -10.39 4.49
CA PRO A 37 -44.11 -10.78 5.92
C PRO A 37 -43.34 -12.05 6.35
N THR A 38 -42.94 -12.01 7.63
CA THR A 38 -43.05 -13.06 8.68
C THR A 38 -42.27 -14.38 8.59
N SER A 39 -41.41 -14.56 9.60
CA SER A 39 -40.97 -15.83 10.21
C SER A 39 -42.10 -16.57 10.95
N PRO A 40 -41.91 -17.87 11.26
CA PRO A 40 -41.79 -18.32 12.66
C PRO A 40 -40.71 -19.42 12.84
N SER A 41 -39.79 -19.32 13.80
CA SER A 41 -39.78 -19.88 15.17
C SER A 41 -39.66 -21.41 15.32
N LEU A 42 -38.53 -21.82 15.92
CA LEU A 42 -38.33 -22.78 17.04
C LEU A 42 -38.95 -24.19 16.96
N GLY A 43 -38.13 -25.21 17.23
CA GLY A 43 -38.60 -26.53 17.64
C GLY A 43 -37.52 -27.62 17.68
N ASP A 44 -36.96 -27.81 18.88
CA ASP A 44 -36.60 -29.08 19.52
C ASP A 44 -35.44 -29.97 19.07
N VAL A 45 -34.54 -30.13 20.05
CA VAL A 45 -33.54 -31.18 20.26
C VAL A 45 -34.22 -32.37 20.98
N PRO A 46 -33.76 -33.61 20.77
CA PRO A 46 -33.60 -34.51 21.90
C PRO A 46 -32.21 -35.15 21.99
N HIS A 47 -31.81 -35.32 23.25
CA HIS A 47 -30.64 -36.02 23.74
C HIS A 47 -30.81 -37.55 23.74
N ALA A 48 -29.66 -38.23 23.77
CA ALA A 48 -29.36 -39.53 24.39
C ALA A 48 -29.36 -40.78 23.48
N ALA A 49 -28.18 -41.38 23.30
CA ALA A 49 -27.77 -42.60 24.00
C ALA A 49 -26.41 -43.09 23.48
N LEU A 50 -25.52 -43.43 24.41
CA LEU A 50 -24.29 -44.17 24.18
C LEU A 50 -24.65 -45.63 23.90
N ASP A 51 -24.07 -46.22 22.86
CA ASP A 51 -23.82 -47.66 22.86
C ASP A 51 -22.50 -47.96 22.13
N ASP A 52 -21.66 -48.69 22.84
CA ASP A 52 -20.32 -49.13 22.50
C ASP A 52 -20.45 -50.49 21.79
N THR A 53 -20.21 -50.52 20.49
CA THR A 53 -19.92 -51.78 19.79
C THR A 53 -18.78 -51.58 18.82
N SER A 54 -17.69 -52.28 19.14
CA SER A 54 -16.50 -52.42 18.34
C SER A 54 -16.81 -53.28 17.12
N ASP A 55 -16.83 -52.69 15.93
CA ASP A 55 -16.72 -53.43 14.68
C ASP A 55 -15.65 -52.78 13.79
N THR A 56 -14.58 -53.54 13.60
CA THR A 56 -13.44 -53.18 12.77
C THR A 56 -13.84 -53.33 11.32
N ILE A 57 -14.29 -52.23 10.69
CA ILE A 57 -14.42 -52.14 9.24
C ILE A 57 -13.09 -51.60 8.70
N VAL A 58 -12.28 -52.49 8.16
CA VAL A 58 -11.15 -52.13 7.29
C VAL A 58 -11.76 -51.58 5.99
N SER A 59 -11.97 -50.28 5.96
CA SER A 59 -12.28 -49.53 4.75
C SER A 59 -10.96 -49.24 4.04
N GLU A 60 -10.73 -49.90 2.92
CA GLU A 60 -9.69 -49.52 1.95
C GLU A 60 -9.98 -48.08 1.50
N ALA A 61 -9.33 -47.12 2.16
CA ALA A 61 -9.25 -45.77 1.67
C ALA A 61 -8.50 -45.81 0.35
N SER A 62 -9.22 -45.61 -0.75
CA SER A 62 -8.64 -45.34 -2.05
C SER A 62 -7.66 -44.17 -1.90
N GLU A 63 -6.37 -44.48 -1.96
CA GLU A 63 -5.29 -43.52 -2.02
C GLU A 63 -5.45 -42.73 -3.33
N GLN A 64 -6.23 -41.66 -3.28
CA GLN A 64 -6.34 -40.72 -4.40
C GLN A 64 -4.97 -40.08 -4.58
N ALA A 65 -4.23 -40.57 -5.58
CA ALA A 65 -2.96 -39.99 -6.00
C ALA A 65 -3.16 -38.51 -6.30
N VAL A 66 -2.63 -37.66 -5.44
CA VAL A 66 -2.56 -36.21 -5.69
C VAL A 66 -1.70 -36.03 -6.94
N PRO A 67 -2.20 -35.39 -8.01
CA PRO A 67 -1.43 -35.22 -9.23
C PRO A 67 -0.13 -34.47 -8.90
N THR A 68 0.99 -35.16 -9.06
CA THR A 68 2.32 -34.63 -8.76
C THR A 68 2.64 -33.51 -9.74
N THR A 69 2.39 -32.29 -9.30
CA THR A 69 2.75 -31.08 -10.05
C THR A 69 4.26 -30.93 -9.96
N LEU A 70 4.98 -31.27 -11.04
CA LEU A 70 6.43 -31.05 -11.10
C LEU A 70 6.69 -29.54 -11.00
N LEU A 71 7.33 -29.12 -9.91
CA LEU A 71 7.58 -27.72 -9.59
C LEU A 71 9.02 -27.38 -9.96
N VAL A 72 9.20 -26.49 -10.94
CA VAL A 72 10.53 -26.01 -11.35
C VAL A 72 10.69 -24.58 -10.88
N VAL A 73 11.57 -24.39 -9.89
CA VAL A 73 12.01 -23.07 -9.42
C VAL A 73 13.26 -22.66 -10.19
N ARG A 74 13.25 -21.47 -10.78
CA ARG A 74 14.41 -20.87 -11.44
C ARG A 74 14.79 -19.59 -10.72
N THR A 75 16.04 -19.50 -10.28
CA THR A 75 16.61 -18.30 -9.62
C THR A 75 17.24 -17.33 -10.62
N ASP A 76 17.75 -17.84 -11.75
CA ASP A 76 18.52 -17.04 -12.72
C ASP A 76 17.73 -16.76 -14.02
N ALA A 77 16.42 -17.03 -14.03
CA ALA A 77 15.60 -16.86 -15.21
C ALA A 77 15.02 -15.44 -15.31
N VAL A 78 14.96 -14.92 -16.54
CA VAL A 78 14.35 -13.61 -16.82
C VAL A 78 12.87 -13.65 -16.45
N LEU A 79 12.48 -12.84 -15.46
CA LEU A 79 11.09 -12.69 -15.06
C LEU A 79 10.20 -12.32 -16.26
N PRO A 80 9.00 -12.93 -16.42
CA PRO A 80 8.09 -12.56 -17.48
C PRO A 80 7.75 -11.06 -17.40
N LYS A 81 8.17 -10.32 -18.43
CA LYS A 81 7.89 -8.90 -18.60
C LYS A 81 6.40 -8.74 -18.91
N ARG A 82 5.65 -8.12 -17.99
CA ARG A 82 4.29 -7.64 -18.32
C ARG A 82 4.48 -6.53 -19.36
N ARG A 83 3.86 -6.62 -20.54
CA ARG A 83 3.94 -5.57 -21.58
C ARG A 83 3.50 -4.24 -20.96
N SER A 84 4.47 -3.42 -20.57
CA SER A 84 4.25 -2.03 -20.20
C SER A 84 3.90 -1.30 -21.49
N ARG A 85 2.69 -0.72 -21.56
CA ARG A 85 2.35 0.24 -22.61
C ARG A 85 3.21 1.47 -22.36
N ARG A 86 4.23 1.65 -23.21
CA ARG A 86 5.12 2.82 -23.31
C ARG A 86 5.89 3.18 -22.02
N ALA A 87 7.04 2.55 -21.84
CA ALA A 87 8.21 3.25 -21.33
C ALA A 87 9.29 3.09 -22.39
N GLY A 88 9.60 4.17 -23.10
CA GLY A 88 10.78 4.23 -23.96
C GLY A 88 12.02 3.98 -23.12
N GLY A 89 12.96 3.23 -23.67
CA GLY A 89 14.24 2.94 -23.05
C GLY A 89 15.14 4.16 -22.98
N ASP A 90 16.14 4.01 -22.10
CA ASP A 90 17.30 4.85 -21.81
C ASP A 90 17.04 6.09 -20.93
N ASP A 91 17.66 6.04 -19.74
CA ASP A 91 17.64 6.98 -18.60
C ASP A 91 16.31 7.24 -17.90
N ALA A 92 15.96 6.35 -16.95
CA ALA A 92 15.12 6.75 -15.84
C ALA A 92 15.91 7.80 -15.01
N ALA A 93 15.63 9.09 -15.27
CA ALA A 93 16.27 10.20 -14.57
C ALA A 93 16.26 9.97 -13.05
N THR A 94 17.41 10.14 -12.41
CA THR A 94 17.53 10.05 -10.94
C THR A 94 16.56 11.03 -10.26
N PRO A 95 16.14 10.79 -9.00
CA PRO A 95 15.29 11.73 -8.26
C PRO A 95 15.83 13.18 -8.28
N ASP A 96 17.16 13.32 -8.21
CA ASP A 96 17.89 14.58 -8.23
C ASP A 96 17.78 15.25 -9.61
N ALA A 97 18.11 14.51 -10.67
CA ALA A 97 17.98 15.00 -12.04
C ALA A 97 16.53 15.40 -12.36
N ARG A 98 15.55 14.63 -11.88
CA ARG A 98 14.13 14.91 -12.07
C ARG A 98 13.68 16.19 -11.38
N LEU A 99 14.15 16.45 -10.16
CA LEU A 99 13.83 17.68 -9.43
C LEU A 99 14.55 18.87 -10.06
N LEU A 100 15.86 18.77 -10.35
CA LEU A 100 16.64 19.81 -11.00
C LEU A 100 16.06 20.22 -12.36
N THR A 101 15.61 19.26 -13.17
CA THR A 101 14.97 19.53 -14.46
C THR A 101 13.75 20.43 -14.32
N VAL A 102 12.89 20.19 -13.32
CA VAL A 102 11.69 21.01 -13.14
C VAL A 102 11.98 22.31 -12.39
N LEU A 103 12.98 22.34 -11.53
CA LEU A 103 13.51 23.60 -10.98
C LEU A 103 13.97 24.54 -12.11
N GLY A 104 14.69 24.02 -13.11
CA GLY A 104 15.10 24.80 -14.28
C GLY A 104 13.92 25.34 -15.11
N ARG A 105 12.79 24.62 -15.15
CA ARG A 105 11.57 25.09 -15.86
C ARG A 105 10.81 26.18 -15.12
N VAL A 106 10.89 26.22 -13.79
CA VAL A 106 10.17 27.21 -12.97
C VAL A 106 11.03 28.43 -12.66
N ALA A 107 12.36 28.30 -12.66
CA ALA A 107 13.27 29.40 -12.37
C ALA A 107 13.04 30.57 -13.36
N PRO A 108 12.91 31.81 -12.87
CA PRO A 108 12.72 32.95 -13.75
C PRO A 108 14.03 33.27 -14.51
N ALA A 109 13.92 33.82 -15.72
CA ALA A 109 15.08 34.08 -16.58
C ALA A 109 16.06 35.12 -15.99
N ASP A 110 15.57 35.97 -15.10
CA ASP A 110 16.30 37.01 -14.37
C ASP A 110 16.74 36.57 -12.97
N LEU A 111 16.67 35.28 -12.64
CA LEU A 111 17.08 34.77 -11.33
C LEU A 111 18.59 35.03 -11.11
N PRO A 112 18.98 35.65 -9.98
CA PRO A 112 20.39 35.76 -9.61
C PRO A 112 21.05 34.38 -9.46
N PRO A 113 22.39 34.28 -9.55
CA PRO A 113 23.08 33.02 -9.31
C PRO A 113 22.71 32.43 -7.95
N VAL A 114 22.26 31.17 -7.97
CA VAL A 114 21.94 30.40 -6.77
C VAL A 114 23.17 29.58 -6.37
N SER A 115 23.39 29.40 -5.07
CA SER A 115 24.47 28.57 -4.56
C SER A 115 24.32 27.11 -5.00
N ALA A 116 25.19 26.64 -5.90
CA ALA A 116 25.22 25.25 -6.35
C ALA A 116 25.42 24.28 -5.16
N LEU A 117 26.37 24.60 -4.27
CA LEU A 117 26.61 23.82 -3.05
C LEU A 117 25.40 23.81 -2.11
N GLY A 118 24.68 24.93 -2.01
CA GLY A 118 23.44 25.01 -1.22
C GLY A 118 22.33 24.14 -1.77
N VAL A 119 22.17 24.06 -3.10
CA VAL A 119 21.21 23.18 -3.74
C VAL A 119 21.61 21.72 -3.58
N GLU A 120 22.87 21.38 -3.81
CA GLU A 120 23.42 20.02 -3.67
C GLU A 120 23.20 19.48 -2.26
N THR A 121 23.67 20.21 -1.24
CA THR A 121 23.49 19.83 0.18
C THR A 121 22.01 19.72 0.58
N ALA A 122 21.14 20.59 0.04
CA ALA A 122 19.70 20.48 0.27
C ALA A 122 19.12 19.20 -0.38
N LEU A 123 19.58 18.81 -1.57
CA LEU A 123 19.17 17.56 -2.22
C LEU A 123 19.68 16.34 -1.45
N GLU A 124 20.92 16.34 -0.97
CA GLU A 124 21.47 15.27 -0.14
C GLU A 124 20.67 15.04 1.14
N ALA A 125 20.21 16.12 1.78
CA ALA A 125 19.37 16.07 2.98
C ALA A 125 17.94 15.58 2.72
N MET A 126 17.47 15.55 1.46
CA MET A 126 16.13 15.12 1.10
C MET A 126 16.07 13.62 0.77
N ALA A 127 15.07 12.93 1.30
CA ALA A 127 14.73 11.60 0.84
C ALA A 127 14.29 11.62 -0.64
N ASP A 128 14.66 10.59 -1.42
CA ASP A 128 14.30 10.46 -2.84
C ASP A 128 12.79 10.60 -3.10
N ALA A 129 11.97 10.05 -2.22
CA ALA A 129 10.51 10.16 -2.33
C ALA A 129 10.03 11.61 -2.19
N SER A 130 10.72 12.43 -1.38
CA SER A 130 10.44 13.86 -1.24
C SER A 130 10.82 14.62 -2.52
N LYS A 131 12.00 14.32 -3.09
CA LYS A 131 12.46 14.92 -4.36
C LYS A 131 11.44 14.69 -5.48
N LEU A 132 11.01 13.44 -5.65
CA LEU A 132 9.99 13.06 -6.64
C LEU A 132 8.62 13.69 -6.37
N ALA A 133 8.21 13.78 -5.09
CA ALA A 133 6.94 14.40 -4.72
C ALA A 133 6.93 15.92 -4.98
N ILE A 134 8.03 16.61 -4.69
CA ILE A 134 8.20 18.04 -4.97
C ILE A 134 8.17 18.27 -6.49
N ALA A 135 8.91 17.47 -7.25
CA ALA A 135 8.96 17.59 -8.71
C ALA A 135 7.57 17.40 -9.35
N ALA A 136 6.81 16.38 -8.92
CA ALA A 136 5.45 16.15 -9.40
C ALA A 136 4.46 17.26 -8.96
N ASP A 137 4.60 17.79 -7.75
CA ASP A 137 3.78 18.93 -7.31
C ASP A 137 4.06 20.18 -8.14
N LEU A 138 5.34 20.40 -8.47
CA LEU A 138 5.80 21.53 -9.27
C LEU A 138 5.30 21.44 -10.71
N ASP A 139 5.27 20.25 -11.33
CA ASP A 139 4.66 20.07 -12.66
C ASP A 139 3.18 20.47 -12.65
N CYS A 140 2.41 20.01 -11.67
CA CYS A 140 1.00 20.42 -11.57
C CYS A 140 0.82 21.93 -11.33
N TRP A 141 1.76 22.57 -10.64
CA TRP A 141 1.73 24.03 -10.46
C TRP A 141 2.02 24.73 -11.79
N LEU A 142 3.06 24.29 -12.51
CA LEU A 142 3.42 24.82 -13.83
C LEU A 142 2.27 24.66 -14.84
N ASP A 143 1.63 23.49 -14.87
CA ASP A 143 0.49 23.21 -15.75
C ASP A 143 -0.69 24.15 -15.44
N TRP A 144 -0.99 24.35 -14.16
CA TRP A 144 -2.05 25.27 -13.74
C TRP A 144 -1.71 26.73 -14.07
N CYS A 145 -0.47 27.18 -13.79
CA CYS A 145 -0.02 28.51 -14.16
C CYS A 145 -0.07 28.75 -15.66
N ALA A 146 0.29 27.76 -16.48
CA ALA A 146 0.20 27.87 -17.92
C ALA A 146 -1.26 28.01 -18.40
N GLY A 147 -2.18 27.22 -17.84
CA GLY A 147 -3.62 27.32 -18.14
C GLY A 147 -4.22 28.67 -17.75
N GLU A 148 -3.84 29.21 -16.60
CA GLU A 148 -4.33 30.48 -16.05
C GLU A 148 -3.51 31.71 -16.50
N ARG A 149 -2.48 31.50 -17.33
CA ARG A 149 -1.51 32.51 -17.79
C ARG A 149 -0.88 33.31 -16.65
N ARG A 150 -0.43 32.61 -15.61
CA ARG A 150 0.19 33.17 -14.41
C ARG A 150 1.70 32.98 -14.40
N ARG A 151 2.41 33.85 -13.67
CA ARG A 151 3.84 33.68 -13.39
C ARG A 151 4.02 32.58 -12.35
N ALA A 152 4.86 31.59 -12.64
CA ALA A 152 5.09 30.47 -11.72
C ALA A 152 6.11 30.78 -10.61
N CYS A 153 7.08 31.67 -10.85
CA CYS A 153 8.12 32.05 -9.90
C CYS A 153 8.66 33.49 -10.12
N PRO A 154 8.85 34.29 -9.04
CA PRO A 154 8.30 34.06 -7.70
C PRO A 154 6.77 33.95 -7.75
N ALA A 155 6.20 33.03 -6.97
CA ALA A 155 4.76 32.83 -6.96
C ALA A 155 4.08 34.03 -6.29
N ASP A 156 2.98 34.50 -6.87
CA ASP A 156 2.15 35.52 -6.22
C ASP A 156 1.25 34.87 -5.14
N PRO A 157 1.14 35.45 -3.93
CA PRO A 157 0.26 34.92 -2.88
C PRO A 157 -1.21 34.78 -3.29
N GLU A 158 -1.76 35.67 -4.13
CA GLU A 158 -3.13 35.52 -4.61
C GLU A 158 -3.25 34.33 -5.55
N ASP A 159 -2.27 34.14 -6.44
CA ASP A 159 -2.24 32.98 -7.34
C ASP A 159 -2.12 31.66 -6.58
N LEU A 160 -1.37 31.62 -5.47
CA LEU A 160 -1.36 30.47 -4.58
C LEU A 160 -2.74 30.21 -3.97
N VAL A 161 -3.48 31.25 -3.58
CA VAL A 161 -4.86 31.10 -3.07
C VAL A 161 -5.82 30.65 -4.19
N ARG A 162 -5.69 31.18 -5.41
CA ARG A 162 -6.47 30.74 -6.58
C ARG A 162 -6.21 29.26 -6.88
N TYR A 163 -4.95 28.83 -6.84
CA TYR A 163 -4.58 27.44 -7.02
C TYR A 163 -5.13 26.53 -5.94
N LEU A 164 -5.07 26.94 -4.67
CA LEU A 164 -5.69 26.20 -3.57
C LEU A 164 -7.20 26.03 -3.76
N ARG A 165 -7.90 27.06 -4.27
CA ARG A 165 -9.33 26.99 -4.58
C ARG A 165 -9.62 26.08 -5.77
N ALA A 166 -8.79 26.11 -6.82
CA ALA A 166 -8.91 25.20 -7.95
C ALA A 166 -8.73 23.74 -7.50
N LEU A 167 -7.71 23.45 -6.68
CA LEU A 167 -7.51 22.13 -6.10
C LEU A 167 -8.67 21.70 -5.18
N GLU A 168 -9.24 22.63 -4.42
CA GLU A 168 -10.43 22.40 -3.59
C GLU A 168 -11.65 22.03 -4.45
N ALA A 169 -11.88 22.75 -5.56
CA ALA A 169 -12.94 22.47 -6.52
C ALA A 169 -12.76 21.11 -7.21
N ASP A 170 -11.51 20.71 -7.49
CA ASP A 170 -11.13 19.39 -8.00
C ASP A 170 -11.24 18.25 -6.95
N GLY A 171 -11.79 18.55 -5.76
CA GLY A 171 -11.99 17.58 -4.69
C GLY A 171 -10.70 17.10 -4.03
N LYS A 172 -9.58 17.82 -4.16
CA LYS A 172 -8.32 17.44 -3.50
C LYS A 172 -8.42 17.67 -1.99
N LYS A 173 -7.93 16.68 -1.23
CA LYS A 173 -8.00 16.69 0.24
C LYS A 173 -7.10 17.77 0.86
N PRO A 174 -7.42 18.26 2.07
CA PRO A 174 -6.64 19.32 2.72
C PRO A 174 -5.15 18.99 2.95
N ALA A 175 -4.83 17.70 3.12
CA ALA A 175 -3.44 17.24 3.22
C ALA A 175 -2.67 17.41 1.90
N THR A 176 -3.32 17.21 0.75
CA THR A 176 -2.73 17.41 -0.58
C THR A 176 -2.42 18.89 -0.81
N LEU A 177 -3.36 19.76 -0.47
CA LEU A 177 -3.20 21.21 -0.58
C LEU A 177 -2.02 21.70 0.27
N ALA A 178 -1.98 21.32 1.54
CA ALA A 178 -0.88 21.70 2.45
C ALA A 178 0.48 21.18 1.97
N ARG A 179 0.53 19.95 1.44
CA ARG A 179 1.76 19.37 0.89
C ARG A 179 2.26 20.14 -0.34
N ARG A 180 1.38 20.47 -1.29
CA ARG A 180 1.74 21.25 -2.49
C ARG A 180 2.31 22.62 -2.12
N ILE A 181 1.71 23.32 -1.15
CA ILE A 181 2.24 24.60 -0.65
C ILE A 181 3.61 24.42 0.01
N ALA A 182 3.83 23.34 0.76
CA ALA A 182 5.14 23.04 1.34
C ALA A 182 6.21 22.72 0.28
N SER A 183 5.83 22.01 -0.79
CA SER A 183 6.69 21.77 -1.95
C SER A 183 7.09 23.09 -2.61
N LEU A 184 6.13 23.99 -2.85
CA LEU A 184 6.40 25.32 -3.41
C LEU A 184 7.29 26.16 -2.48
N ALA A 185 7.11 26.08 -1.16
CA ALA A 185 7.97 26.77 -0.20
C ALA A 185 9.43 26.27 -0.29
N THR A 186 9.59 24.96 -0.50
CA THR A 186 10.92 24.34 -0.67
C THR A 186 11.55 24.76 -1.99
N VAL A 187 10.78 24.82 -3.08
CA VAL A 187 11.24 25.32 -4.37
C VAL A 187 11.73 26.77 -4.27
N HIS A 188 10.99 27.66 -3.59
CA HIS A 188 11.43 29.04 -3.41
C HIS A 188 12.75 29.12 -2.63
N ARG A 189 12.91 28.33 -1.56
CA ARG A 189 14.19 28.25 -0.82
C ARG A 189 15.34 27.72 -1.68
N LEU A 190 15.10 26.67 -2.46
CA LEU A 190 16.11 26.11 -3.38
C LEU A 190 16.53 27.10 -4.48
N LEU A 191 15.69 28.09 -4.80
CA LEU A 191 16.01 29.14 -5.76
C LEU A 191 16.56 30.42 -5.10
N GLY A 192 16.84 30.40 -3.79
CA GLY A 192 17.33 31.57 -3.05
C GLY A 192 16.30 32.70 -2.91
N LEU A 193 15.00 32.36 -2.94
CA LEU A 193 13.87 33.30 -2.85
C LEU A 193 13.18 33.20 -1.48
N ASP A 194 13.94 33.36 -0.39
CA ASP A 194 13.51 33.07 0.98
C ASP A 194 13.28 34.30 1.89
N ASP A 195 13.70 35.50 1.48
CA ASP A 195 13.47 36.76 2.22
C ASP A 195 12.00 36.96 2.64
N ALA A 196 11.07 36.64 1.74
CA ALA A 196 9.63 36.68 2.00
C ALA A 196 8.92 35.57 1.23
N LEU A 197 8.78 34.38 1.84
CA LEU A 197 8.14 33.24 1.20
C LEU A 197 6.65 33.51 0.88
N PRO A 198 6.23 33.49 -0.40
CA PRO A 198 4.84 33.72 -0.78
C PRO A 198 3.87 32.72 -0.15
N THR A 199 4.34 31.49 0.06
CA THR A 199 3.61 30.40 0.72
C THR A 199 3.27 30.68 2.19
N SER A 200 4.02 31.58 2.82
CA SER A 200 3.84 31.97 4.20
C SER A 200 2.91 33.19 4.34
N ALA A 201 2.45 33.82 3.26
CA ALA A 201 1.57 34.98 3.33
C ALA A 201 0.28 34.68 4.14
N PRO A 202 -0.24 35.64 4.94
CA PRO A 202 -1.44 35.43 5.76
C PRO A 202 -2.64 34.88 4.99
N MET A 203 -2.88 35.35 3.75
CA MET A 203 -3.98 34.86 2.92
C MET A 203 -3.84 33.38 2.52
N VAL A 204 -2.63 32.90 2.25
CA VAL A 204 -2.36 31.48 1.92
C VAL A 204 -2.62 30.61 3.15
N ARG A 205 -2.14 31.03 4.33
CA ARG A 205 -2.38 30.33 5.60
C ARG A 205 -3.87 30.30 5.95
N ASN A 206 -4.57 31.42 5.76
CA ASN A 206 -6.01 31.53 5.99
C ASN A 206 -6.81 30.65 5.01
N ALA A 207 -6.40 30.57 3.74
CA ALA A 207 -7.02 29.69 2.75
C ALA A 207 -6.89 28.21 3.16
N LEU A 208 -5.69 27.76 3.55
CA LEU A 208 -5.47 26.40 4.05
C LEU A 208 -6.29 26.11 5.31
N ARG A 209 -6.35 27.05 6.27
CA ARG A 209 -7.16 26.91 7.50
C ARG A 209 -8.65 26.84 7.17
N GLY A 210 -9.14 27.69 6.26
CA GLY A 210 -10.52 27.70 5.80
C GLY A 210 -10.92 26.39 5.14
N ASN A 211 -10.08 25.87 4.23
CA ASN A 211 -10.31 24.59 3.58
C ASN A 211 -10.38 23.44 4.59
N ARG A 212 -9.45 23.38 5.55
CA ARG A 212 -9.49 22.36 6.63
C ARG A 212 -10.77 22.41 7.47
N ARG A 213 -11.32 23.60 7.72
CA ARG A 213 -12.58 23.77 8.47
C ARG A 213 -13.79 23.30 7.67
N ARG A 214 -13.84 23.58 6.35
CA ARG A 214 -14.94 23.18 5.47
C ARG A 214 -14.98 21.68 5.22
N GLN A 215 -13.83 21.08 4.87
CA GLN A 215 -13.78 19.67 4.45
C GLN A 215 -13.50 18.69 5.61
N GLY A 216 -13.12 19.20 6.78
CA GLY A 216 -12.63 18.39 7.87
C GLY A 216 -11.20 17.87 7.65
N ALA A 217 -10.48 17.65 8.74
CA ALA A 217 -9.08 17.18 8.72
C ALA A 217 -8.92 15.67 8.98
N ALA A 218 -10.03 14.93 9.03
CA ALA A 218 -10.01 13.49 9.28
C ALA A 218 -9.36 12.77 8.09
N GLN A 219 -8.14 12.25 8.27
CA GLN A 219 -7.53 11.41 7.23
C GLN A 219 -8.05 9.98 7.37
N ARG A 220 -8.49 9.41 6.23
CA ARG A 220 -8.88 8.00 6.11
C ARG A 220 -7.69 7.11 6.47
N GLN A 221 -7.89 6.21 7.43
CA GLN A 221 -6.93 5.16 7.76
C GLN A 221 -7.15 3.96 6.84
N ALA A 222 -6.09 3.16 6.63
CA ALA A 222 -6.22 1.87 5.97
C ALA A 222 -7.16 0.97 6.77
N ALA A 223 -7.87 0.06 6.10
CA ALA A 223 -8.60 -0.99 6.82
C ALA A 223 -7.58 -1.81 7.64
N PRO A 224 -7.86 -2.07 8.93
CA PRO A 224 -6.98 -2.86 9.77
C PRO A 224 -6.96 -4.30 9.30
N LEU A 225 -5.78 -4.92 9.26
CA LEU A 225 -5.66 -6.37 9.18
C LEU A 225 -5.21 -6.88 10.55
N ARG A 226 -6.17 -7.04 11.46
CA ARG A 226 -5.95 -7.55 12.82
C ARG A 226 -5.58 -9.03 12.76
N PHE A 227 -4.95 -9.57 13.81
CA PHE A 227 -4.55 -10.97 13.85
C PHE A 227 -5.75 -11.92 13.63
N GLY A 228 -6.85 -11.70 14.36
CA GLY A 228 -8.04 -12.56 14.35
C GLY A 228 -7.84 -13.88 15.10
N GLY A 229 -8.91 -14.52 15.56
CA GLY A 229 -8.83 -15.77 16.32
C GLY A 229 -8.33 -15.52 17.76
N GLY A 230 -7.14 -16.01 18.11
CA GLY A 230 -6.61 -16.01 19.48
C GLY A 230 -6.38 -14.63 20.13
N LEU A 231 -6.45 -13.54 19.36
CA LEU A 231 -6.41 -12.15 19.87
C LEU A 231 -7.78 -11.45 19.81
N GLY A 232 -8.86 -12.22 19.67
CA GLY A 232 -10.25 -11.78 19.70
C GLY A 232 -10.95 -11.80 18.34
N GLU A 233 -12.27 -11.65 18.37
CA GLU A 233 -13.08 -11.53 17.18
C GLU A 233 -12.78 -10.22 16.45
N ALA A 234 -12.46 -10.35 15.16
CA ALA A 234 -12.29 -9.23 14.26
C ALA A 234 -13.15 -9.50 13.03
N GLY A 235 -14.15 -8.64 12.78
CA GLY A 235 -14.98 -8.74 11.59
C GLY A 235 -14.19 -8.40 10.31
N GLY A 236 -14.50 -9.10 9.23
CA GLY A 236 -13.85 -8.93 7.92
C GLY A 236 -12.51 -9.65 7.79
N PHE A 237 -11.60 -9.12 6.98
CA PHE A 237 -10.30 -9.75 6.71
C PHE A 237 -9.37 -9.71 7.92
N THR A 238 -8.92 -10.88 8.37
CA THR A 238 -7.92 -11.04 9.43
C THR A 238 -6.61 -11.61 8.88
N LEU A 239 -5.51 -11.41 9.60
CA LEU A 239 -4.22 -12.01 9.26
C LEU A 239 -4.33 -13.54 9.28
N SER A 240 -4.99 -14.12 10.28
CA SER A 240 -5.16 -15.58 10.39
C SER A 240 -5.88 -16.15 9.16
N ALA A 241 -6.97 -15.52 8.71
CA ALA A 241 -7.67 -15.94 7.50
C ALA A 241 -6.81 -15.80 6.23
N LEU A 242 -6.05 -14.70 6.11
CA LEU A 242 -5.14 -14.52 4.98
C LEU A 242 -3.97 -15.53 5.00
N LEU A 243 -3.42 -15.85 6.18
CA LEU A 243 -2.36 -16.86 6.32
C LEU A 243 -2.88 -18.26 5.98
N SER A 244 -4.10 -18.60 6.39
CA SER A 244 -4.75 -19.88 6.02
C SER A 244 -5.06 -19.99 4.53
N ALA A 245 -5.25 -18.84 3.85
CA ALA A 245 -5.47 -18.80 2.40
C ALA A 245 -4.17 -18.85 1.57
N CYS A 246 -2.99 -18.78 2.21
CA CYS A 246 -1.71 -18.90 1.51
C CYS A 246 -1.47 -20.36 1.11
N THR A 247 -1.16 -20.58 -0.17
CA THR A 247 -0.85 -21.91 -0.69
C THR A 247 0.52 -22.40 -0.24
N GLY A 248 0.77 -23.71 -0.33
CA GLY A 248 2.07 -24.32 -0.08
C GLY A 248 3.08 -24.17 -1.22
N ASP A 249 2.71 -23.48 -2.31
CA ASP A 249 3.62 -23.24 -3.44
C ASP A 249 4.59 -22.08 -3.16
N VAL A 250 5.60 -21.91 -4.03
CA VAL A 250 6.62 -20.85 -3.94
C VAL A 250 6.01 -19.44 -3.72
N GLN A 251 4.90 -19.15 -4.39
CA GLN A 251 4.24 -17.85 -4.26
C GLN A 251 3.56 -17.71 -2.90
N GLY A 252 2.86 -18.75 -2.45
CA GLY A 252 2.16 -18.81 -1.17
C GLY A 252 3.10 -18.83 0.05
N LEU A 253 4.25 -19.51 -0.03
CA LEU A 253 5.28 -19.47 1.00
C LEU A 253 5.86 -18.06 1.18
N ARG A 254 6.18 -17.37 0.08
CA ARG A 254 6.58 -15.95 0.13
C ARG A 254 5.51 -15.10 0.78
N ASP A 255 4.27 -15.27 0.36
CA ASP A 255 3.13 -14.49 0.82
C ASP A 255 2.91 -14.64 2.33
N ALA A 256 2.94 -15.89 2.83
CA ALA A 256 2.80 -16.21 4.23
C ALA A 256 3.95 -15.60 5.06
N ALA A 257 5.21 -15.74 4.60
CA ALA A 257 6.36 -15.13 5.25
C ALA A 257 6.25 -13.59 5.29
N LEU A 258 5.79 -12.97 4.20
CA LEU A 258 5.64 -11.52 4.07
C LEU A 258 4.57 -10.97 5.01
N LEU A 259 3.40 -11.61 5.05
CA LEU A 259 2.31 -11.24 5.94
C LEU A 259 2.70 -11.39 7.41
N SER A 260 3.31 -12.51 7.77
CA SER A 260 3.71 -12.83 9.15
C SER A 260 4.78 -11.86 9.66
N LEU A 261 5.87 -11.67 8.91
CA LEU A 261 6.96 -10.75 9.29
C LEU A 261 6.50 -9.30 9.31
N GLY A 262 5.73 -8.88 8.31
CA GLY A 262 5.20 -7.53 8.23
C GLY A 262 4.27 -7.18 9.39
N TYR A 263 3.55 -8.18 9.92
CA TYR A 263 2.70 -8.03 11.09
C TYR A 263 3.53 -7.97 12.37
N ASP A 264 4.32 -9.00 12.69
CA ASP A 264 5.11 -9.09 13.94
C ASP A 264 5.97 -7.85 14.18
N ALA A 265 6.74 -7.43 13.18
CA ALA A 265 7.63 -6.28 13.29
C ALA A 265 6.93 -4.94 13.05
N GLY A 266 5.64 -4.96 12.67
CA GLY A 266 4.83 -3.78 12.37
C GLY A 266 5.48 -2.87 11.32
N LEU A 267 6.08 -3.42 10.26
CA LEU A 267 6.93 -2.67 9.34
C LEU A 267 6.15 -1.69 8.46
N ARG A 268 6.79 -0.57 8.07
CA ARG A 268 6.37 0.21 6.90
C ARG A 268 6.73 -0.57 5.64
N VAL A 269 5.98 -0.38 4.56
CA VAL A 269 6.26 -1.11 3.29
C VAL A 269 7.69 -0.89 2.78
N SER A 270 8.26 0.30 2.95
CA SER A 270 9.64 0.57 2.55
C SER A 270 10.66 -0.19 3.40
N GLU A 271 10.34 -0.45 4.67
CA GLU A 271 11.17 -1.27 5.56
C GLU A 271 11.00 -2.74 5.16
N LEU A 272 9.76 -3.21 4.97
CA LEU A 272 9.44 -4.59 4.60
C LEU A 272 10.12 -5.04 3.28
N ILE A 273 10.08 -4.21 2.23
CA ILE A 273 10.70 -4.58 0.94
C ILE A 273 12.23 -4.45 0.96
N ALA A 274 12.80 -3.81 1.99
CA ALA A 274 14.24 -3.63 2.15
C ALA A 274 14.88 -4.64 3.10
N VAL A 275 14.08 -5.46 3.81
CA VAL A 275 14.60 -6.50 4.70
C VAL A 275 15.55 -7.41 3.94
N SER A 276 16.78 -7.51 4.43
CA SER A 276 17.81 -8.44 3.97
C SER A 276 17.82 -9.70 4.83
N VAL A 277 18.28 -10.81 4.27
CA VAL A 277 18.55 -12.04 5.04
C VAL A 277 19.53 -11.76 6.19
N THR A 278 20.50 -10.88 5.98
CA THR A 278 21.53 -10.50 6.98
C THR A 278 20.96 -9.74 8.17
N ASP A 279 19.75 -9.20 8.04
CA ASP A 279 19.09 -8.45 9.12
C ASP A 279 18.42 -9.38 10.14
N LEU A 280 18.31 -10.67 9.85
CA LEU A 280 17.64 -11.67 10.68
C LEU A 280 18.64 -12.34 11.63
N GLY A 281 18.39 -12.22 12.92
CA GLY A 281 19.08 -12.96 13.98
C GLY A 281 18.16 -14.00 14.63
N PRO A 282 18.28 -15.30 14.27
CA PRO A 282 17.55 -16.37 14.94
C PRO A 282 17.94 -16.50 16.42
N GLN A 283 16.98 -16.87 17.27
CA GLN A 283 17.18 -17.10 18.70
C GLN A 283 16.99 -18.59 19.08
N PRO A 284 17.55 -19.04 20.21
CA PRO A 284 17.50 -20.46 20.62
C PRO A 284 16.08 -21.00 20.87
N ASP A 285 15.13 -20.14 21.25
CA ASP A 285 13.72 -20.49 21.46
C ASP A 285 12.91 -20.57 20.15
N GLY A 286 13.57 -20.44 19.01
CA GLY A 286 12.97 -20.43 17.67
C GLY A 286 12.42 -19.08 17.25
N THR A 287 12.39 -18.06 18.13
CA THR A 287 12.03 -16.69 17.76
C THR A 287 13.17 -16.01 17.00
N GLY A 288 12.98 -14.76 16.60
CA GLY A 288 14.01 -13.99 15.90
C GLY A 288 14.02 -12.52 16.28
N LEU A 289 15.16 -11.89 16.01
CA LEU A 289 15.32 -10.45 16.03
C LEU A 289 15.57 -9.96 14.61
N LEU A 290 14.84 -8.94 14.20
CA LEU A 290 15.04 -8.24 12.94
C LEU A 290 15.72 -6.89 13.21
N HIS A 291 16.90 -6.72 12.66
CA HIS A 291 17.58 -5.44 12.63
C HIS A 291 17.01 -4.55 11.52
N LEU A 292 16.72 -3.29 11.85
CA LEU A 292 16.23 -2.29 10.92
C LEU A 292 17.27 -1.17 10.86
N PRO A 293 18.21 -1.19 9.90
CA PRO A 293 19.33 -0.25 9.87
C PRO A 293 18.89 1.20 9.63
N ARG A 294 17.74 1.40 8.99
CA ARG A 294 17.10 2.72 8.85
C ARG A 294 15.60 2.58 8.97
N SER A 295 14.97 3.58 9.57
CA SER A 295 13.51 3.71 9.59
C SER A 295 13.10 5.10 9.12
N LYS A 296 11.81 5.29 8.77
CA LYS A 296 11.33 6.63 8.37
C LYS A 296 11.60 7.70 9.43
N THR A 297 11.61 7.34 10.71
CA THR A 297 11.83 8.26 11.83
C THR A 297 13.26 8.27 12.32
N ASP A 298 14.12 7.44 11.75
CA ASP A 298 15.54 7.31 12.09
C ASP A 298 16.37 7.80 10.89
N GLN A 299 16.46 9.13 10.78
CA GLN A 299 17.22 9.79 9.70
C GLN A 299 18.73 9.68 9.92
N GLU A 300 19.16 9.47 11.16
CA GLU A 300 20.57 9.32 11.54
C GLU A 300 21.07 7.87 11.38
N GLY A 301 20.16 6.91 11.22
CA GLY A 301 20.52 5.50 11.00
C GLY A 301 21.06 4.82 12.25
N ILE A 302 20.55 5.21 13.42
CA ILE A 302 20.88 4.57 14.72
C ILE A 302 20.50 3.09 14.67
N GLY A 303 19.46 2.76 13.90
CA GLY A 303 18.93 1.42 13.79
C GLY A 303 17.86 1.14 14.84
N ALA A 304 17.06 0.11 14.58
CA ALA A 304 16.07 -0.39 15.53
C ALA A 304 16.01 -1.91 15.47
N TRP A 305 15.49 -2.53 16.52
CA TRP A 305 15.24 -3.96 16.58
C TRP A 305 13.74 -4.22 16.66
N ALA A 306 13.30 -5.29 16.00
CA ALA A 306 11.95 -5.80 16.10
C ALA A 306 11.99 -7.30 16.43
N TRP A 307 11.11 -7.74 17.32
CA TRP A 307 10.95 -9.15 17.63
C TRP A 307 10.10 -9.85 16.57
N LEU A 308 10.42 -11.11 16.28
CA LEU A 308 9.70 -11.99 15.37
C LEU A 308 9.33 -13.29 16.10
N SER A 309 8.07 -13.72 15.93
CA SER A 309 7.60 -14.98 16.50
C SER A 309 8.28 -16.20 15.87
N ALA A 310 8.26 -17.32 16.60
CA ALA A 310 8.76 -18.59 16.06
C ALA A 310 8.00 -19.01 14.78
N ASP A 311 6.70 -18.71 14.70
CA ASP A 311 5.89 -18.97 13.51
C ASP A 311 6.35 -18.17 12.30
N THR A 312 6.63 -16.88 12.50
CA THR A 312 7.22 -16.03 11.46
C THR A 312 8.58 -16.58 11.02
N MET A 313 9.45 -16.97 11.96
CA MET A 313 10.76 -17.52 11.63
C MET A 313 10.65 -18.83 10.83
N ARG A 314 9.69 -19.72 11.16
CA ARG A 314 9.42 -20.93 10.38
C ARG A 314 8.94 -20.62 8.96
N ARG A 315 8.02 -19.66 8.79
CA ARG A 315 7.54 -19.24 7.46
C ARG A 315 8.66 -18.61 6.62
N VAL A 316 9.50 -17.78 7.24
CA VAL A 316 10.67 -17.20 6.59
C VAL A 316 11.66 -18.28 6.16
N ALA A 317 11.93 -19.27 7.01
CA ALA A 317 12.81 -20.38 6.68
C ALA A 317 12.26 -21.20 5.50
N ALA A 318 10.96 -21.53 5.50
CA ALA A 318 10.32 -22.25 4.40
C ALA A 318 10.39 -21.46 3.08
N TRP A 319 10.12 -20.16 3.11
CA TRP A 319 10.27 -19.29 1.95
C TRP A 319 11.71 -19.25 1.43
N ARG A 320 12.70 -19.12 2.33
CA ARG A 320 14.11 -19.08 1.94
C ARG A 320 14.59 -20.39 1.32
N ALA A 321 14.17 -21.52 1.88
CA ALA A 321 14.51 -22.84 1.36
C ALA A 321 13.95 -23.02 -0.05
N GLU A 322 12.65 -22.79 -0.23
CA GLU A 322 11.98 -23.00 -1.53
C GLU A 322 12.39 -21.96 -2.59
N GLY A 323 12.60 -20.72 -2.17
CA GLY A 323 13.05 -19.65 -3.05
C GLY A 323 14.56 -19.65 -3.34
N ALA A 324 15.32 -20.57 -2.73
CA ALA A 324 16.78 -20.62 -2.74
C ALA A 324 17.44 -19.26 -2.40
N ILE A 325 16.97 -18.62 -1.33
CA ILE A 325 17.39 -17.29 -0.90
C ILE A 325 18.42 -17.40 0.23
N ALA A 326 19.69 -17.44 -0.18
CA ALA A 326 20.83 -17.47 0.73
C ALA A 326 21.16 -16.08 1.31
N ASP A 327 21.09 -15.03 0.49
CA ASP A 327 21.54 -13.67 0.82
C ASP A 327 20.61 -12.58 0.25
N GLY A 328 21.00 -11.31 0.42
CA GLY A 328 20.33 -10.16 -0.18
C GLY A 328 18.90 -9.94 0.31
N VAL A 329 18.08 -9.27 -0.50
CA VAL A 329 16.70 -8.91 -0.14
C VAL A 329 15.83 -10.15 0.03
N LEU A 330 15.09 -10.21 1.13
CA LEU A 330 14.30 -11.37 1.53
C LEU A 330 13.04 -11.52 0.66
N PHE A 331 12.34 -10.42 0.38
CA PHE A 331 11.06 -10.46 -0.34
C PHE A 331 11.23 -10.05 -1.80
N ARG A 332 11.30 -11.07 -2.65
CA ARG A 332 11.57 -10.95 -4.08
C ARG A 332 10.31 -11.20 -4.92
N ARG A 333 10.31 -10.71 -6.17
CA ARG A 333 9.21 -10.97 -7.10
C ARG A 333 9.22 -12.43 -7.54
N VAL A 334 8.06 -13.09 -7.49
CA VAL A 334 7.85 -14.44 -8.05
C VAL A 334 7.06 -14.33 -9.33
N GLY A 335 7.69 -14.65 -10.46
CA GLY A 335 7.03 -14.90 -11.74
C GLY A 335 6.42 -16.29 -11.74
N VAL A 336 5.15 -16.39 -12.15
CA VAL A 336 4.45 -17.66 -12.27
C VAL A 336 4.07 -17.83 -13.75
N ASP A 337 4.68 -18.81 -14.43
CA ASP A 337 4.31 -19.13 -15.81
C ASP A 337 3.31 -20.28 -15.83
N ARG A 338 2.05 -19.93 -16.09
CA ARG A 338 0.93 -20.88 -16.26
C ARG A 338 0.58 -21.11 -17.74
N ARG A 339 1.44 -20.75 -18.70
CA ARG A 339 1.13 -20.93 -20.14
C ARG A 339 0.93 -22.40 -20.51
N ARG A 340 1.75 -23.30 -19.96
CA ARG A 340 1.61 -24.75 -20.19
C ARG A 340 0.32 -25.29 -19.58
N GLN A 341 0.00 -24.89 -18.35
CA GLN A 341 -1.29 -25.17 -17.69
C GLN A 341 -2.49 -24.78 -18.55
N ARG A 342 -2.56 -23.51 -18.97
CA ARG A 342 -3.68 -23.01 -19.77
C ARG A 342 -3.79 -23.68 -21.14
N SER A 343 -2.65 -23.97 -21.76
CA SER A 343 -2.64 -24.66 -23.07
C SER A 343 -3.19 -26.08 -22.95
N LYS A 344 -2.96 -26.76 -21.82
CA LYS A 344 -3.56 -28.06 -21.51
C LYS A 344 -5.04 -27.94 -21.19
N GLU A 345 -5.47 -27.04 -20.31
CA GLU A 345 -6.91 -26.82 -20.02
C GLU A 345 -7.72 -26.55 -21.31
N LEU A 346 -7.14 -25.80 -22.26
CA LEU A 346 -7.71 -25.55 -23.58
C LEU A 346 -7.69 -26.78 -24.51
N ALA A 347 -6.70 -27.67 -24.37
CA ALA A 347 -6.61 -28.92 -25.11
C ALA A 347 -7.59 -29.97 -24.56
N ASP A 348 -7.62 -30.17 -23.25
CA ASP A 348 -8.52 -31.09 -22.53
C ASP A 348 -9.98 -30.72 -22.81
N ALA A 349 -10.33 -29.42 -22.71
CA ALA A 349 -11.68 -28.93 -23.00
C ALA A 349 -12.11 -29.08 -24.47
N ARG A 350 -11.17 -29.31 -25.39
CA ARG A 350 -11.45 -29.36 -26.83
C ARG A 350 -11.30 -30.74 -27.45
N TRP A 351 -10.46 -31.62 -26.90
CA TRP A 351 -10.19 -32.94 -27.47
C TRP A 351 -10.40 -34.12 -26.51
N GLY A 352 -10.68 -33.90 -25.21
CA GLY A 352 -11.10 -34.95 -24.28
C GLY A 352 -10.13 -36.13 -24.13
N ASP A 353 -8.83 -35.90 -24.36
CA ASP A 353 -7.84 -36.97 -24.42
C ASP A 353 -7.33 -37.31 -23.00
N GLU A 354 -7.65 -38.52 -22.54
CA GLU A 354 -7.33 -39.04 -21.19
C GLU A 354 -5.91 -39.63 -21.09
N ASP A 355 -4.99 -39.30 -22.01
CA ASP A 355 -3.61 -39.79 -21.94
C ASP A 355 -2.84 -39.12 -20.77
N THR A 356 -2.85 -39.83 -19.63
CA THR A 356 -2.56 -39.30 -18.30
C THR A 356 -1.06 -39.21 -17.98
N GLU A 357 -0.19 -39.76 -18.82
CA GLU A 357 1.24 -39.91 -18.52
C GLU A 357 2.15 -38.78 -19.06
N ALA A 358 1.68 -37.98 -20.02
CA ALA A 358 2.54 -37.05 -20.75
C ALA A 358 2.11 -35.57 -20.68
N ALA A 359 1.79 -35.05 -19.48
CA ALA A 359 1.88 -33.60 -19.23
C ALA A 359 1.79 -33.30 -17.73
N ALA A 360 2.89 -33.50 -17.00
CA ALA A 360 3.07 -32.86 -15.70
C ALA A 360 2.87 -31.35 -15.87
N LEU A 361 1.85 -30.81 -15.20
CA LEU A 361 1.48 -29.40 -15.20
C LEU A 361 2.61 -28.57 -14.57
N LEU A 362 3.64 -28.27 -15.35
CA LEU A 362 4.82 -27.55 -14.89
C LEU A 362 4.49 -26.06 -14.74
N VAL A 363 3.83 -25.71 -13.64
CA VAL A 363 3.84 -24.33 -13.17
C VAL A 363 5.30 -24.00 -12.85
N THR A 364 5.90 -23.20 -13.72
CA THR A 364 7.29 -22.77 -13.52
C THR A 364 7.27 -21.51 -12.66
N TYR A 365 7.98 -21.57 -11.54
CA TYR A 365 8.20 -20.41 -10.69
C TYR A 365 9.57 -19.82 -11.00
N THR A 366 9.61 -18.49 -11.10
CA THR A 366 10.85 -17.75 -11.27
C THR A 366 10.98 -16.73 -10.16
N VAL A 367 11.97 -16.91 -9.31
CA VAL A 367 12.25 -15.99 -8.21
C VAL A 367 13.28 -14.99 -8.71
N GLY A 368 12.92 -13.71 -8.74
CA GLY A 368 13.86 -12.65 -9.11
C GLY A 368 14.86 -12.34 -8.00
N ASP A 369 15.75 -11.39 -8.27
CA ASP A 369 16.77 -10.84 -7.37
C ASP A 369 16.35 -9.50 -6.75
N ALA A 370 15.55 -8.72 -7.48
CA ALA A 370 15.11 -7.40 -7.07
C ALA A 370 14.02 -7.44 -5.97
N PRO A 371 13.99 -6.41 -5.09
CA PRO A 371 12.96 -6.30 -4.06
C PRO A 371 11.56 -6.11 -4.65
N LEU A 372 10.54 -6.55 -3.92
CA LEU A 372 9.15 -6.25 -4.27
C LEU A 372 8.91 -4.73 -4.34
N SER A 373 8.04 -4.31 -5.26
CA SER A 373 7.55 -2.93 -5.28
C SER A 373 6.43 -2.73 -4.26
N ARG A 374 6.20 -1.48 -3.82
CA ARG A 374 5.06 -1.14 -2.93
C ARG A 374 3.71 -1.54 -3.53
N GLN A 375 3.54 -1.37 -4.85
CA GLN A 375 2.33 -1.81 -5.55
C GLN A 375 2.22 -3.34 -5.58
N GLY A 376 3.36 -4.04 -5.72
CA GLY A 376 3.43 -5.50 -5.62
C GLY A 376 2.90 -5.99 -4.28
N VAL A 377 3.36 -5.41 -3.17
CA VAL A 377 2.88 -5.75 -1.80
C VAL A 377 1.37 -5.52 -1.67
N THR A 378 0.87 -4.37 -2.15
CA THR A 378 -0.58 -4.09 -2.12
C THR A 378 -1.38 -5.13 -2.91
N GLY A 379 -0.89 -5.50 -4.09
CA GLY A 379 -1.51 -6.52 -4.94
C GLY A 379 -1.51 -7.90 -4.30
N ILE A 380 -0.45 -8.24 -3.56
CA ILE A 380 -0.35 -9.48 -2.78
C ILE A 380 -1.46 -9.51 -1.73
N TYR A 381 -1.60 -8.48 -0.89
CA TYR A 381 -2.62 -8.47 0.17
C TYR A 381 -4.02 -8.66 -0.39
N ARG A 382 -4.35 -7.95 -1.46
CA ARG A 382 -5.66 -8.01 -2.11
C ARG A 382 -5.94 -9.37 -2.76
N ARG A 383 -4.93 -9.98 -3.39
CA ARG A 383 -5.06 -11.33 -3.97
C ARG A 383 -5.33 -12.36 -2.87
N ILE A 384 -4.58 -12.33 -1.77
CA ILE A 384 -4.74 -13.29 -0.68
C ILE A 384 -6.10 -13.06 0.01
N ALA A 385 -6.52 -11.81 0.21
CA ALA A 385 -7.85 -11.51 0.73
C ALA A 385 -8.97 -12.09 -0.15
N LEU A 386 -8.87 -11.93 -1.48
CA LEU A 386 -9.82 -12.57 -2.39
C LEU A 386 -9.80 -14.10 -2.27
N ALA A 387 -8.60 -14.70 -2.19
CA ALA A 387 -8.46 -16.15 -2.00
C ALA A 387 -9.09 -16.61 -0.68
N ALA A 388 -8.90 -15.86 0.41
CA ALA A 388 -9.49 -16.16 1.71
C ALA A 388 -11.02 -16.11 1.67
N PHE A 389 -11.59 -15.11 1.01
CA PHE A 389 -13.04 -15.02 0.81
C PHE A 389 -13.56 -16.20 -0.01
N ASN A 390 -12.93 -16.52 -1.14
CA ASN A 390 -13.33 -17.63 -2.01
C ASN A 390 -13.22 -19.00 -1.32
N ALA A 391 -12.30 -19.14 -0.35
CA ALA A 391 -12.14 -20.34 0.46
C ALA A 391 -13.13 -20.41 1.65
N GLY A 392 -14.04 -19.44 1.81
CA GLY A 392 -14.98 -19.40 2.93
C GLY A 392 -14.34 -19.05 4.28
N LEU A 393 -13.11 -18.54 4.29
CA LEU A 393 -12.38 -18.19 5.53
C LEU A 393 -12.81 -16.83 6.08
N VAL A 394 -13.56 -16.05 5.30
CA VAL A 394 -14.05 -14.71 5.68
C VAL A 394 -15.46 -14.54 5.17
N GLU A 395 -16.38 -14.25 6.09
CA GLU A 395 -17.74 -13.86 5.74
C GLU A 395 -17.84 -12.34 5.67
N LEU A 396 -18.47 -11.84 4.61
CA LEU A 396 -18.74 -10.42 4.39
C LEU A 396 -20.20 -10.23 3.97
N PRO A 397 -20.82 -9.10 4.32
CA PRO A 397 -22.13 -8.75 3.78
C PRO A 397 -22.15 -8.75 2.24
N ALA A 398 -23.29 -9.10 1.66
CA ALA A 398 -23.47 -9.12 0.22
C ALA A 398 -23.14 -7.74 -0.39
N GLY A 399 -22.27 -7.71 -1.39
CA GLY A 399 -21.85 -6.49 -2.09
C GLY A 399 -20.63 -5.77 -1.50
N ASP A 400 -20.14 -6.14 -0.31
CA ASP A 400 -19.05 -5.42 0.36
C ASP A 400 -17.63 -5.88 -0.05
N LEU A 401 -17.50 -7.02 -0.74
CA LEU A 401 -16.21 -7.65 -1.05
C LEU A 401 -15.23 -6.71 -1.75
N GLU A 402 -15.65 -6.05 -2.83
CA GLU A 402 -14.79 -5.17 -3.61
C GLU A 402 -14.30 -3.98 -2.78
N ALA A 403 -15.20 -3.37 -2.01
CA ALA A 403 -14.88 -2.23 -1.15
C ALA A 403 -13.93 -2.64 0.00
N ALA A 404 -14.15 -3.81 0.60
CA ALA A 404 -13.31 -4.36 1.66
C ALA A 404 -11.88 -4.65 1.16
N ILE A 405 -11.74 -5.31 0.01
CA ILE A 405 -10.45 -5.57 -0.63
C ILE A 405 -9.77 -4.26 -1.04
N ALA A 406 -10.50 -3.31 -1.63
CA ALA A 406 -9.96 -2.02 -2.04
C ALA A 406 -9.44 -1.19 -0.85
N ALA A 407 -10.04 -1.37 0.34
CA ALA A 407 -9.61 -0.71 1.57
C ALA A 407 -8.31 -1.26 2.16
N LEU A 408 -7.89 -2.48 1.77
CA LEU A 408 -6.59 -3.04 2.13
C LEU A 408 -5.45 -2.31 1.41
N SER A 409 -4.40 -2.04 2.18
CA SER A 409 -3.20 -1.35 1.71
C SER A 409 -1.96 -1.86 2.43
N THR A 410 -0.79 -1.40 2.02
CA THR A 410 0.48 -1.74 2.66
C THR A 410 0.59 -1.27 4.11
N HIS A 411 -0.36 -0.48 4.61
CA HIS A 411 -0.40 -0.07 6.02
C HIS A 411 -1.35 -0.93 6.86
N SER A 412 -2.16 -1.80 6.25
CA SER A 412 -3.20 -2.56 6.93
C SER A 412 -2.68 -3.45 8.07
N LEU A 413 -1.56 -4.16 7.87
CA LEU A 413 -0.91 -4.96 8.92
C LEU A 413 -0.55 -4.10 10.13
N ARG A 414 0.08 -2.96 9.89
CA ARG A 414 0.54 -2.08 10.94
C ARG A 414 -0.62 -1.43 11.70
N VAL A 415 -1.71 -1.08 11.02
CA VAL A 415 -2.95 -0.62 11.67
C VAL A 415 -3.55 -1.75 12.52
N GLY A 416 -3.60 -2.97 11.98
CA GLY A 416 -4.09 -4.16 12.68
C GLY A 416 -3.32 -4.44 13.96
N LEU A 417 -1.99 -4.58 13.87
CA LEU A 417 -1.12 -4.78 15.03
C LEU A 417 -1.33 -3.69 16.08
N THR A 418 -1.40 -2.42 15.66
CA THR A 418 -1.66 -1.32 16.60
C THR A 418 -2.96 -1.52 17.38
N GLN A 419 -4.01 -1.90 16.67
CA GLN A 419 -5.33 -2.11 17.26
C GLN A 419 -5.34 -3.33 18.18
N ASP A 420 -4.63 -4.41 17.82
CA ASP A 420 -4.51 -5.60 18.66
C ASP A 420 -3.69 -5.33 19.93
N LEU A 421 -2.62 -4.55 19.86
CA LEU A 421 -1.88 -4.11 21.05
C LEU A 421 -2.76 -3.27 21.98
N PHE A 422 -3.55 -2.33 21.44
CA PHE A 422 -4.52 -1.59 22.24
C PHE A 422 -5.62 -2.48 22.83
N ALA A 423 -6.10 -3.47 22.09
CA ALA A 423 -7.08 -4.43 22.57
C ALA A 423 -6.52 -5.32 23.69
N ALA A 424 -5.22 -5.62 23.65
CA ALA A 424 -4.49 -6.33 24.70
C ALA A 424 -4.22 -5.47 25.95
N GLY A 425 -4.56 -4.17 25.93
CA GLY A 425 -4.42 -3.27 27.07
C GLY A 425 -3.13 -2.46 27.10
N GLU A 426 -2.29 -2.55 26.07
CA GLU A 426 -1.05 -1.76 25.96
C GLU A 426 -1.33 -0.26 25.84
N ASP A 427 -0.42 0.54 26.38
CA ASP A 427 -0.53 2.00 26.34
C ASP A 427 0.03 2.60 25.05
N GLY A 428 -0.29 3.88 24.81
CA GLY A 428 0.16 4.58 23.60
C GLY A 428 1.68 4.80 23.52
N ALA A 429 2.41 4.74 24.63
CA ALA A 429 3.85 4.96 24.67
C ALA A 429 4.61 3.67 24.29
N GLY A 430 4.26 2.54 24.90
CA GLY A 430 4.77 1.22 24.55
C GLY A 430 4.49 0.88 23.08
N ILE A 431 3.26 1.12 22.62
CA ILE A 431 2.92 0.93 21.20
C ILE A 431 3.74 1.84 20.29
N ALA A 432 3.98 3.10 20.68
CA ALA A 432 4.78 4.02 19.88
C ALA A 432 6.25 3.58 19.80
N LEU A 433 6.81 3.03 20.88
CA LEU A 433 8.14 2.46 20.89
C LEU A 433 8.21 1.23 19.97
N THR A 434 7.33 0.25 20.17
CA THR A 434 7.26 -1.00 19.38
C THR A 434 7.13 -0.72 17.90
N LEU A 435 6.23 0.20 17.53
CA LEU A 435 6.00 0.54 16.13
C LEU A 435 7.00 1.58 15.63
N ARG A 436 7.87 2.18 16.44
CA ARG A 436 8.84 3.20 16.00
C ARG A 436 8.13 4.43 15.43
N TRP A 437 7.27 5.01 16.26
CA TRP A 437 6.70 6.33 16.06
C TRP A 437 7.42 7.35 16.92
N SER A 438 7.66 8.53 16.37
CA SER A 438 8.30 9.64 17.09
C SER A 438 7.42 10.27 18.18
N SER A 439 6.13 9.91 18.26
CA SER A 439 5.22 10.46 19.26
C SER A 439 4.11 9.48 19.63
N PRO A 440 3.81 9.31 20.94
CA PRO A 440 2.65 8.56 21.44
C PRO A 440 1.32 9.05 20.86
N SER A 441 1.21 10.34 20.55
CA SER A 441 0.01 10.92 19.91
C SER A 441 -0.32 10.25 18.57
N THR A 442 0.69 9.75 17.85
CA THR A 442 0.50 9.01 16.61
C THR A 442 -0.16 7.65 16.89
N ALA A 443 0.25 6.95 17.94
CA ALA A 443 -0.36 5.69 18.35
C ALA A 443 -1.83 5.88 18.72
N LEU A 444 -2.10 6.86 19.59
CA LEU A 444 -3.46 7.18 20.04
C LEU A 444 -4.40 7.45 18.85
N ARG A 445 -3.89 8.04 17.77
CA ARG A 445 -4.67 8.29 16.56
C ARG A 445 -5.16 7.01 15.87
N TYR A 446 -4.38 5.94 15.87
CA TYR A 446 -4.75 4.63 15.30
C TYR A 446 -5.70 3.84 16.20
N GLY A 447 -5.61 4.03 17.52
CA GLY A 447 -6.48 3.39 18.51
C GLY A 447 -7.74 4.17 18.90
N ARG A 448 -8.02 5.35 18.31
CA ARG A 448 -9.04 6.30 18.82
C ARG A 448 -10.40 5.67 19.14
N ARG A 449 -10.90 4.74 18.31
CA ARG A 449 -12.19 4.08 18.54
C ARG A 449 -12.13 3.05 19.66
N LEU A 450 -11.07 2.23 19.70
CA LEU A 450 -10.85 1.23 20.76
C LEU A 450 -10.60 1.91 22.11
N GLN A 451 -9.83 2.99 22.13
CA GLN A 451 -9.60 3.81 23.32
C GLN A 451 -10.87 4.47 23.85
N ALA A 452 -11.86 4.77 23.02
CA ALA A 452 -13.15 5.24 23.52
C ALA A 452 -13.91 4.12 24.26
N GLN A 453 -13.77 2.87 23.82
CA GLN A 453 -14.38 1.69 24.43
C GLN A 453 -13.62 1.20 25.67
N SER A 454 -12.30 1.40 25.73
CA SER A 454 -11.43 1.00 26.85
C SER A 454 -10.93 2.18 27.68
N GLY A 455 -11.49 3.38 27.48
CA GLY A 455 -11.06 4.62 28.13
C GLY A 455 -11.35 4.64 29.63
N VAL A 456 -10.76 5.60 30.35
CA VAL A 456 -10.91 5.73 31.82
C VAL A 456 -12.40 5.75 32.21
N ALA A 457 -13.20 6.54 31.51
CA ALA A 457 -14.65 6.60 31.74
C ALA A 457 -15.32 5.24 31.51
N ALA A 458 -15.01 4.53 30.42
CA ALA A 458 -15.58 3.22 30.13
C ALA A 458 -15.20 2.19 31.21
N ARG A 459 -13.92 2.10 31.60
CA ARG A 459 -13.44 1.16 32.64
C ARG A 459 -14.02 1.42 34.02
N VAL A 460 -14.23 2.69 34.37
CA VAL A 460 -14.80 3.07 35.67
C VAL A 460 -16.31 2.84 35.65
N LEU A 461 -17.01 3.31 34.61
CA LEU A 461 -18.47 3.26 34.56
C LEU A 461 -19.00 1.85 34.26
N SER A 462 -18.26 1.01 33.52
CA SER A 462 -18.68 -0.38 33.27
C SER A 462 -18.70 -1.25 34.52
N ARG A 463 -18.05 -0.81 35.62
CA ARG A 463 -18.07 -1.50 36.92
C ARG A 463 -19.23 -1.03 37.81
N VAL A 464 -19.80 0.13 37.51
CA VAL A 464 -20.82 0.80 38.34
C VAL A 464 -22.19 0.80 37.67
N ARG A 465 -22.24 0.66 36.34
CA ARG A 465 -23.46 0.70 35.52
C ARG A 465 -23.65 -0.59 34.72
N THR A 466 -23.53 -1.73 35.39
CA THR A 466 -23.94 -3.06 34.88
C THR A 466 -25.43 -3.28 35.08
#